data_AF-A0A143TRW5-F1
#
_entry.id   AF-A0A143TRW5-F1
#
_cell.length_a   1.000
_cell.length_b   1.000
_cell.length_c   1.000
_cell.angle_alpha   90.00
_cell.angle_beta   90.00
_cell.angle_gamma   90.00
#
_symmetry.space_group_name_H-M   'P 1'
#
loop_
_entity.id
_entity.type
_entity.pdbx_description
1 polymer ?
#
loop_
_entity_poly.entity_id
_entity_poly.type
_entity_poly.pdbx_seq_one_letter_code
_entity_poly.pdbx_strand_id
1 'polypeptide(L)' 'RQVSTFGLSLVRLDIRQESDRHTDVLDAITTHLGIGSYREWSEECRQEWLLSELNGKRPLFGPDLPKTDE' A
#
# COMPACT_ATOMS: atom_id res chain seq x y z
N ARG A 1 25.99 16.02 21.64
CA ARG A 1 26.55 14.99 20.74
C ARG A 1 25.76 13.68 20.81
N GLN A 2 25.46 13.11 21.99
CA GLN A 2 24.70 11.85 22.07
C GLN A 2 23.25 11.97 21.59
N VAL A 3 22.48 12.95 22.09
CA VAL A 3 21.08 13.16 21.65
C VAL A 3 20.98 13.44 20.15
N SER A 4 21.93 14.20 19.59
CA SER A 4 21.99 14.47 18.15
C SER A 4 22.34 13.25 17.29
N THR A 5 23.02 12.25 17.86
CA THR A 5 23.43 11.03 17.14
C THR A 5 22.38 9.91 17.27
N PHE A 6 21.78 9.76 18.45
CA PHE A 6 20.94 8.60 18.78
C PHE A 6 19.45 8.93 18.93
N GLY A 7 19.09 10.22 19.10
CA GLY A 7 17.72 10.62 19.39
C GLY A 7 17.12 9.88 20.58
N LEU A 8 15.83 9.56 20.51
CA LEU A 8 15.11 8.77 21.51
C LEU A 8 15.07 7.27 21.17
N SER A 9 15.43 6.89 19.95
CA SER A 9 15.24 5.54 19.41
C SER A 9 16.55 4.76 19.24
N LEU A 10 17.69 5.38 19.51
CA LEU A 10 19.06 4.89 19.28
C LEU A 10 19.40 4.70 17.80
N VAL A 11 18.63 3.88 17.10
CA VAL A 11 18.78 3.54 15.70
C VAL A 11 17.41 3.61 15.00
N ARG A 12 17.43 3.75 13.68
CA ARG A 12 16.21 3.65 12.86
C ARG A 12 15.97 2.18 12.52
N LEU A 13 14.72 1.76 12.62
CA LEU A 13 14.30 0.43 12.17
C LEU A 13 13.87 0.52 10.71
N ASP A 14 14.56 -0.20 9.84
CA ASP A 14 14.17 -0.32 8.45
C ASP A 14 13.10 -1.40 8.30
N ILE A 15 12.00 -1.08 7.62
CA ILE A 15 10.93 -2.02 7.31
C ILE A 15 11.07 -2.44 5.86
N ARG A 16 11.04 -3.75 5.61
CA ARG A 16 11.14 -4.32 4.26
C ARG A 16 10.06 -5.37 4.07
N GLN A 17 9.38 -5.28 2.93
CA GLN A 17 8.42 -6.26 2.44
C GLN A 17 8.59 -6.39 0.93
N GLU A 18 8.30 -7.56 0.38
CA GLU A 18 8.39 -7.81 -1.06
C GLU A 18 7.24 -7.13 -1.84
N SER A 19 7.50 -6.78 -3.10
CA SER A 19 6.55 -6.05 -3.94
C SER A 19 5.27 -6.83 -4.24
N ASP A 20 5.37 -8.16 -4.33
CA ASP A 20 4.24 -9.01 -4.68
C ASP A 20 3.17 -8.97 -3.59
N ARG A 21 3.59 -8.95 -2.32
CA ARG A 21 2.70 -8.75 -1.17
C ARG A 21 1.91 -7.46 -1.23
N HIS A 22 2.51 -6.38 -1.74
CA HIS A 22 1.79 -5.11 -1.92
C HIS A 22 0.82 -5.20 -3.09
N THR A 23 1.20 -5.89 -4.17
CA THR A 23 0.36 -6.14 -5.33
C THR A 23 -0.87 -6.95 -4.94
N ASP A 24 -0.71 -8.00 -4.13
CA ASP A 24 -1.80 -8.85 -3.63
C ASP A 24 -2.84 -8.04 -2.84
N VAL A 25 -2.38 -7.12 -1.97
CA VAL A 25 -3.27 -6.25 -1.20
C VAL A 25 -4.05 -5.30 -2.09
N LEU A 26 -3.38 -4.64 -3.05
CA LEU A 26 -4.04 -3.72 -3.98
C LEU A 26 -5.04 -4.46 -4.89
N ASP A 27 -4.71 -5.68 -5.30
CA ASP A 27 -5.58 -6.55 -6.09
C ASP A 27 -6.84 -6.98 -5.32
N ALA A 28 -6.68 -7.34 -4.04
CA ALA A 28 -7.81 -7.63 -3.16
C ALA A 28 -8.73 -6.41 -2.99
N ILE A 29 -8.15 -5.22 -2.80
CA ILE A 29 -8.91 -3.96 -2.68
C ILE A 29 -9.69 -3.66 -3.96
N THR A 30 -9.01 -3.67 -5.11
CA THR A 30 -9.61 -3.34 -6.41
C THR A 30 -10.70 -4.33 -6.81
N THR A 31 -10.48 -5.62 -6.54
CA THR A 31 -11.47 -6.68 -6.77
C THR A 31 -12.68 -6.52 -5.86
N HIS A 32 -12.47 -6.22 -4.58
CA HIS A 32 -13.56 -6.02 -3.61
C HIS A 32 -14.43 -4.79 -3.95
N LEU A 33 -13.81 -3.72 -4.44
CA LEU A 33 -14.51 -2.50 -4.87
C LEU A 33 -15.18 -2.62 -6.26
N GLY A 34 -14.96 -3.73 -6.97
CA GLY A 34 -15.53 -3.97 -8.31
C GLY A 34 -14.95 -3.10 -9.43
N ILE A 35 -13.74 -2.55 -9.25
CA ILE A 35 -13.05 -1.70 -10.23
C ILE A 35 -12.10 -2.48 -11.14
N GLY A 36 -11.82 -3.75 -10.83
CA GLY A 36 -10.99 -4.64 -11.64
C GLY A 36 -9.94 -5.36 -10.81
N SER A 37 -8.99 -6.03 -11.48
CA SER A 37 -7.83 -6.66 -10.85
C SER A 37 -6.58 -5.81 -11.09
N TYR A 38 -6.05 -5.21 -10.02
CA TYR A 38 -4.79 -4.45 -10.06
C TYR A 38 -3.63 -5.29 -10.63
N ARG A 39 -3.62 -6.60 -10.37
CA ARG A 39 -2.58 -7.50 -10.89
C ARG A 39 -2.60 -7.60 -12.41
N GLU A 40 -3.78 -7.59 -13.03
CA GLU A 40 -3.95 -7.73 -14.47
C GLU A 40 -3.68 -6.43 -15.25
N TRP A 41 -3.64 -5.29 -14.56
CA TRP A 41 -3.39 -3.99 -15.19
C TRP A 41 -1.97 -3.85 -15.72
N SER A 42 -1.84 -3.11 -16.83
CA SER A 42 -0.52 -2.63 -17.28
C SER A 42 0.08 -1.66 -16.26
N GLU A 43 1.38 -1.47 -16.31
CA GLU A 43 2.09 -0.60 -15.39
C GLU A 43 1.59 0.86 -15.49
N GLU A 44 1.27 1.33 -16.69
CA GLU A 44 0.72 2.68 -16.91
C GLU A 44 -0.64 2.83 -16.22
N CYS A 45 -1.52 1.84 -16.35
CA CYS A 45 -2.84 1.85 -15.71
C CYS A 45 -2.73 1.80 -14.18
N ARG A 46 -1.79 1.01 -13.64
CA ARG A 46 -1.48 1.00 -12.20
C ARG A 46 -1.05 2.38 -11.71
N GLN A 47 -0.14 3.04 -12.42
CA GLN A 47 0.35 4.36 -12.05
C GLN A 47 -0.76 5.42 -12.11
N GLU A 48 -1.56 5.44 -13.18
CA GLU A 48 -2.69 6.36 -13.31
C GLU A 48 -3.69 6.20 -12.17
N TRP A 49 -4.05 4.96 -11.85
CA TRP A 49 -4.97 4.67 -10.75
C TRP A 49 -4.39 5.08 -9.39
N LEU A 50 -3.13 4.73 -9.10
CA LEU A 50 -2.46 5.12 -7.86
C LEU A 50 -2.41 6.64 -7.70
N LEU A 51 -2.06 7.38 -8.75
CA LEU A 51 -2.01 8.84 -8.71
C LEU A 51 -3.41 9.46 -8.52
N SER A 52 -4.44 8.86 -9.11
CA SER A 52 -5.83 9.28 -8.91
C SER A 52 -6.24 9.12 -7.43
N GLU A 53 -6.04 7.93 -6.85
CA GLU A 53 -6.42 7.63 -5.48
C GLU A 53 -5.59 8.42 -4.46
N LEU A 54 -4.29 8.63 -4.71
CA LEU A 54 -3.40 9.44 -3.85
C LEU A 54 -3.80 10.92 -3.80
N ASN A 55 -4.37 11.46 -4.89
CA ASN A 55 -4.90 12.83 -4.91
C ASN A 55 -6.31 12.92 -4.32
N GLY A 56 -7.02 11.79 -4.23
CA GLY A 56 -8.33 11.68 -3.62
C GLY A 56 -8.31 11.92 -2.11
N LYS A 57 -9.41 12.45 -1.57
CA LYS A 57 -9.63 12.58 -0.11
C LYS A 57 -10.54 11.49 0.45
N ARG A 58 -11.09 10.64 -0.42
CA ARG A 58 -12.01 9.58 -0.02
C ARG A 58 -11.19 8.40 0.53
N PRO A 59 -11.60 7.79 1.65
CA PRO A 59 -11.01 6.53 2.10
C PRO A 59 -11.16 5.43 1.04
N LEU A 60 -10.06 4.73 0.74
CA LEU A 60 -10.00 3.71 -0.31
C LEU A 60 -10.78 2.44 0.06
N PHE A 61 -10.67 1.94 1.28
CA PHE A 61 -11.33 0.70 1.73
C PHE A 61 -11.95 0.84 3.13
N GLY A 62 -13.00 0.06 3.36
CA GLY A 62 -13.72 -0.03 4.64
C GLY A 62 -13.23 -1.18 5.52
N PRO A 63 -13.79 -1.33 6.74
CA PRO A 63 -13.44 -2.40 7.66
C PRO A 63 -13.83 -3.80 7.18
N ASP A 64 -14.69 -3.87 6.17
CA ASP A 64 -15.30 -5.07 5.56
C ASP A 64 -14.43 -5.74 4.49
N LEU A 65 -13.28 -5.15 4.14
CA LEU A 65 -12.33 -5.77 3.21
C LEU A 65 -11.92 -7.17 3.71
N PRO A 66 -12.17 -8.24 2.93
CA PRO A 66 -11.69 -9.58 3.25
C PRO A 66 -10.17 -9.62 3.30
N LYS A 67 -9.61 -10.26 4.33
CA LYS A 67 -8.16 -10.34 4.55
C LYS A 67 -7.75 -11.80 4.61
N THR A 68 -6.61 -12.09 3.99
CA THR A 68 -5.91 -13.37 4.09
C THR A 68 -4.82 -13.29 5.16
N ASP A 69 -4.46 -14.43 5.74
CA ASP A 69 -3.48 -14.50 6.84
C ASP A 69 -2.02 -14.34 6.40
N GLU A 70 -1.73 -14.48 5.10
CA GLU A 70 -0.41 -14.16 4.57
C GLU A 70 -0.16 -12.66 4.67
#